data_AF-A0A9W8BNV2-F1
#
_entry.id   AF-A0A9W8BNV2-F1
#
_cell.length_a   1.000
_cell.length_b   1.000
_cell.length_c   1.000
_cell.angle_alpha   90.00
_cell.angle_beta   90.00
_cell.angle_gamma   90.00
#
_symmetry.space_group_name_H-M   'P 1'
#
loop_
_entity.id
_entity.type
_entity.pdbx_description
1 polymer ?
#
loop_
_entity_poly.entity_id
_entity_poly.type
_entity_poly.pdbx_seq_one_letter_code
_entity_poly.pdbx_strand_id
1 'polypeptide(L)'
;MVVGRLASIRKLDGTAVSTEERNELERYYLALSTKHQGDASVDFPRLEELIAIHGAPRKATGAHDAKIKSRLVAVTIQVMRAQRVESETRRSLLKSMLVRQLNPIAMKLTKSLAFQLFVSADGDDSHWTHLDNDARPLSFYGVESDGAVIRVQVDG
;
A
#
# COMPACT_ATOMS: atom_id res chain seq x y z
N MET A 1 27.19 0.96 2.83
CA MET A 1 27.49 1.58 1.52
C MET A 1 28.95 1.47 1.10
N VAL A 2 29.90 1.37 2.05
CA VAL A 2 31.34 1.31 1.75
C VAL A 2 31.74 0.04 0.98
N VAL A 3 31.15 -1.11 1.28
CA VAL A 3 31.46 -2.40 0.63
C VAL A 3 31.16 -2.40 -0.88
N GLY A 4 30.02 -1.84 -1.31
CA GLY A 4 29.71 -1.72 -2.75
C GLY A 4 30.66 -0.75 -3.47
N ARG A 5 31.10 0.31 -2.77
CA ARG A 5 32.02 1.33 -3.30
C ARG A 5 33.48 0.85 -3.38
N LEU A 6 33.90 -0.08 -2.51
CA LEU A 6 35.29 -0.55 -2.41
C LEU A 6 35.39 -2.07 -2.49
N ALA A 7 35.87 -2.57 -3.63
CA ALA A 7 36.02 -4.01 -3.92
C ALA A 7 36.89 -4.76 -2.91
N SER A 8 37.83 -4.06 -2.26
CA SER A 8 38.82 -4.63 -1.33
C SER A 8 38.25 -4.98 0.04
N ILE A 9 37.02 -4.54 0.37
CA ILE A 9 36.45 -4.79 1.69
C ILE A 9 35.92 -6.23 1.77
N ARG A 10 36.59 -7.01 2.62
CA ARG A 10 36.25 -8.41 2.94
C ARG A 10 35.66 -8.58 4.35
N LYS A 11 35.79 -7.56 5.21
CA LYS A 11 35.26 -7.53 6.56
C LYS A 11 34.58 -6.19 6.83
N LEU A 12 33.42 -6.21 7.45
CA LEU A 12 32.68 -5.02 7.89
C LEU A 12 32.41 -5.20 9.39
N ASP A 13 32.78 -4.24 10.22
CA ASP A 13 32.54 -4.26 11.68
C ASP A 13 33.01 -5.54 12.40
N GLY A 14 34.11 -6.13 11.90
CA GLY A 14 34.73 -7.33 12.49
C GLY A 14 34.20 -8.66 11.97
N THR A 15 33.08 -8.67 11.22
CA THR A 15 32.54 -9.88 10.58
C THR A 15 32.94 -9.97 9.11
N ALA A 16 33.14 -11.19 8.62
CA ALA A 16 33.42 -11.43 7.20
C ALA A 16 32.16 -11.20 6.37
N VAL A 17 32.29 -10.45 5.27
CA VAL A 17 31.16 -10.22 4.35
C VAL A 17 31.07 -11.42 3.40
N SER A 18 29.96 -12.16 3.49
CA SER A 18 29.65 -13.28 2.60
C SER A 18 29.51 -12.84 1.14
N THR A 19 29.49 -13.80 0.23
CA THR A 19 29.34 -13.52 -1.21
C THR A 19 27.93 -13.00 -1.51
N GLU A 20 26.92 -13.56 -0.85
CA GLU A 20 25.52 -13.18 -0.97
C GLU A 20 25.30 -11.74 -0.48
N GLU A 21 25.80 -11.40 0.72
CA GLU A 21 25.72 -10.04 1.27
C GLU A 21 26.46 -9.04 0.38
N ARG A 22 27.62 -9.42 -0.18
CA ARG A 22 28.35 -8.57 -1.11
C ARG A 22 27.51 -8.27 -2.36
N ASN A 23 26.91 -9.30 -2.96
CA ASN A 23 26.08 -9.15 -4.15
C ASN A 23 24.87 -8.23 -3.89
N GLU A 24 24.24 -8.35 -2.73
CA GLU A 24 23.12 -7.49 -2.35
C GLU A 24 23.56 -6.03 -2.15
N LEU A 25 24.68 -5.81 -1.46
CA LEU A 25 25.24 -4.48 -1.23
C LEU A 25 25.68 -3.80 -2.54
N GLU A 26 26.22 -4.55 -3.49
CA GLU A 26 26.62 -4.05 -4.82
C GLU A 26 25.41 -3.69 -5.68
N ARG A 27 24.35 -4.52 -5.70
CA ARG A 27 23.09 -4.18 -6.38
C ARG A 27 22.41 -2.97 -5.76
N TYR A 28 22.43 -2.86 -4.44
CA TYR A 28 21.92 -1.69 -3.74
C TYR A 28 22.71 -0.42 -4.08
N TYR A 29 24.04 -0.52 -4.17
CA TYR A 29 24.91 0.57 -4.60
C TYR A 29 24.63 1.01 -6.05
N LEU A 30 24.43 0.06 -6.98
CA LEU A 30 23.98 0.33 -8.35
C LEU A 30 22.62 1.03 -8.38
N ALA A 31 21.66 0.60 -7.56
CA ALA A 31 20.35 1.22 -7.49
C ALA A 31 20.41 2.69 -7.01
N LEU A 32 21.30 3.01 -6.07
CA LEU A 32 21.52 4.39 -5.61
C LEU A 32 22.04 5.31 -6.71
N SER A 33 22.90 4.81 -7.61
CA SER A 33 23.40 5.60 -8.76
C SER A 33 22.26 6.12 -9.66
N THR A 34 21.17 5.36 -9.78
CA THR A 34 20.03 5.75 -10.62
C THR A 34 19.19 6.90 -10.05
N LYS A 35 19.29 7.17 -8.76
CA LYS A 35 18.58 8.24 -8.05
C LYS A 35 19.41 9.52 -7.95
N HIS A 36 20.69 9.46 -8.31
CA HIS A 36 21.59 10.60 -8.23
C HIS A 36 21.28 11.63 -9.33
N GLN A 37 21.23 12.91 -8.96
CA GLN A 37 21.07 14.03 -9.91
C GLN A 37 22.45 14.66 -10.12
N GLY A 38 23.20 14.14 -11.09
CA GLY A 38 24.57 14.57 -11.39
C GLY A 38 25.33 13.55 -12.22
N ASP A 39 26.61 13.81 -12.50
CA ASP A 39 27.46 12.85 -13.21
C ASP A 39 27.77 11.64 -12.30
N ALA A 40 27.08 10.53 -12.55
CA ALA A 40 27.21 9.32 -11.76
C ALA A 40 28.62 8.72 -11.81
N SER A 41 29.44 9.04 -12.81
CA SER A 41 30.80 8.51 -12.94
C SER A 41 31.75 9.02 -11.84
N VAL A 42 31.51 10.24 -11.32
CA VAL A 42 32.35 10.87 -10.29
C VAL A 42 32.03 10.31 -8.90
N ASP A 43 30.75 10.16 -8.59
CA ASP A 43 30.29 9.72 -7.27
C ASP A 43 30.23 8.19 -7.13
N PHE A 44 30.14 7.48 -8.26
CA PHE A 44 30.07 6.03 -8.32
C PHE A 44 31.24 5.42 -9.12
N PRO A 45 32.48 5.43 -8.58
CA PRO A 45 33.68 5.01 -9.31
C PRO A 45 33.69 3.55 -9.77
N ARG A 46 32.85 2.68 -9.18
CA ARG A 46 32.71 1.27 -9.59
C ARG A 46 31.47 1.01 -10.44
N LEU A 47 30.82 2.05 -10.96
CA LEU A 47 29.55 1.92 -11.67
C LEU A 47 29.66 1.00 -12.90
N GLU A 48 30.63 1.26 -13.78
CA GLU A 48 30.82 0.46 -15.01
C GLU A 48 31.18 -1.00 -14.72
N GLU A 49 32.08 -1.22 -13.75
CA GLU A 49 32.48 -2.55 -13.28
C GLU A 49 31.27 -3.35 -12.79
N LEU A 50 30.45 -2.75 -11.93
CA LEU A 50 29.30 -3.43 -11.34
C LEU A 50 28.16 -3.62 -12.33
N ILE A 51 28.00 -2.73 -13.32
CA ILE A 51 27.06 -2.93 -14.43
C ILE A 51 27.47 -4.15 -15.27
N ALA A 52 28.77 -4.36 -15.50
CA ALA A 52 29.25 -5.55 -16.22
C ALA A 52 28.97 -6.86 -15.46
N ILE A 53 28.99 -6.83 -14.12
CA ILE A 53 28.77 -8.00 -13.26
C ILE A 53 27.28 -8.29 -13.02
N HIS A 54 26.50 -7.27 -12.67
CA HIS A 54 25.10 -7.41 -12.22
C HIS A 54 24.07 -6.97 -13.27
N GLY A 55 24.51 -6.39 -14.38
CA GLY A 55 23.66 -5.77 -15.38
C GLY A 55 23.33 -4.30 -15.07
N ALA A 56 22.89 -3.57 -16.09
CA ALA A 56 22.49 -2.18 -15.91
C ALA A 56 21.24 -2.08 -15.02
N PRO A 57 21.23 -1.19 -14.00
CA PRO A 57 20.05 -1.00 -13.18
C PRO A 57 18.93 -0.45 -14.06
N ARG A 58 17.87 -1.25 -14.23
CA ARG A 58 16.71 -0.83 -15.00
C ARG A 58 16.03 0.30 -14.22
N LYS A 59 16.07 1.53 -14.74
CA LYS A 59 15.14 2.57 -14.29
C LYS A 59 13.75 1.96 -14.38
N ALA A 60 13.02 1.94 -13.27
CA ALA A 60 11.63 1.53 -13.29
C ALA A 60 10.89 2.48 -14.25
N THR A 61 10.68 2.04 -15.50
CA THR A 61 9.81 2.71 -16.46
C THR A 61 8.38 2.44 -16.01
N GLY A 62 8.00 3.12 -14.95
CA GLY A 62 6.74 2.98 -14.27
C GLY A 62 6.42 4.31 -13.64
N ALA A 63 5.99 5.25 -14.48
CA ALA A 63 5.15 6.33 -14.03
C ALA A 63 3.87 5.72 -13.42
N HIS A 64 3.92 5.37 -12.14
CA HIS A 64 2.74 5.22 -11.32
C HIS A 64 2.86 6.16 -10.13
N ASP A 65 3.18 7.42 -10.43
CA ASP A 65 2.64 8.54 -9.68
C ASP A 65 1.17 8.77 -10.09
N ALA A 66 0.41 7.67 -10.20
CA ALA A 66 -1.03 7.73 -10.05
C ALA A 66 -1.22 8.11 -8.58
N LYS A 67 -1.20 9.43 -8.33
CA LYS A 67 -1.40 10.04 -7.02
C LYS A 67 -2.44 9.21 -6.30
N ILE A 68 -2.18 8.78 -5.07
CA ILE A 68 -3.08 7.94 -4.25
C ILE A 68 -4.55 8.40 -4.37
N LYS A 69 -4.76 9.71 -4.52
CA LYS A 69 -6.05 10.35 -4.86
C LYS A 69 -6.83 9.70 -6.01
N SER A 70 -6.18 9.30 -7.10
CA SER A 70 -6.81 8.65 -8.27
C SER A 70 -7.39 7.26 -7.98
N ARG A 71 -6.99 6.64 -6.86
CA ARG A 71 -7.45 5.31 -6.44
C ARG A 71 -8.45 5.37 -5.28
N LEU A 72 -8.74 6.58 -4.79
CA LEU A 72 -9.72 6.81 -3.75
C LEU A 72 -11.11 6.87 -4.36
N VAL A 73 -12.07 6.30 -3.67
CA VAL A 73 -13.51 6.42 -3.93
C VAL A 73 -14.19 7.06 -2.74
N ALA A 74 -15.12 7.97 -3.01
CA ALA A 74 -15.92 8.62 -2.00
C ALA A 74 -17.10 7.72 -1.61
N VAL A 75 -17.05 7.22 -0.38
CA VAL A 75 -18.02 6.29 0.20
C VAL A 75 -18.75 6.97 1.35
N THR A 76 -20.05 6.77 1.46
CA THR A 76 -20.84 7.19 2.61
C THR A 76 -20.90 6.05 3.61
N ILE A 77 -20.49 6.27 4.86
CA ILE A 77 -20.59 5.29 5.95
C ILE A 77 -21.78 5.68 6.83
N GLN A 78 -22.77 4.82 6.92
CA GLN A 78 -23.97 4.98 7.76
C GLN A 78 -23.85 4.08 8.99
N VAL A 79 -24.11 4.64 10.17
CA VAL A 79 -24.26 3.85 11.40
C VAL A 79 -25.74 3.57 11.62
N MET A 80 -26.08 2.28 11.72
CA MET A 80 -27.44 1.81 11.93
C MET A 80 -27.62 1.32 13.37
N ARG A 81 -28.63 1.84 14.06
CA ARG A 81 -29.08 1.38 15.38
C ARG A 81 -30.59 1.22 15.38
N ALA A 82 -31.10 0.08 15.87
CA ALA A 82 -32.53 -0.22 15.88
C ALA A 82 -33.22 0.04 14.52
N GLN A 83 -32.56 -0.38 13.42
CA GLN A 83 -33.03 -0.20 12.03
C GLN A 83 -33.21 1.26 11.57
N ARG A 84 -32.55 2.22 12.24
CA ARG A 84 -32.52 3.62 11.83
C ARG A 84 -31.08 4.09 11.64
N VAL A 85 -30.89 4.99 10.67
CA VAL A 85 -29.62 5.72 10.48
C VAL A 85 -29.46 6.66 11.68
N GLU A 86 -28.50 6.36 12.55
CA GLU A 86 -28.14 7.19 13.70
C GLU A 86 -27.20 8.33 13.27
N SER A 87 -26.26 8.02 12.38
CA SER A 87 -25.32 9.01 11.84
C SER A 87 -24.78 8.57 10.48
N GLU A 88 -24.29 9.53 9.70
CA GLU A 88 -23.59 9.28 8.45
C GLU A 88 -22.33 10.12 8.34
N THR A 89 -21.32 9.58 7.65
CA THR A 89 -20.07 10.30 7.37
C THR A 89 -19.51 9.91 6.01
N ARG A 90 -19.04 10.90 5.25
CA ARG A 90 -18.40 10.66 3.95
C ARG A 90 -16.91 10.44 4.15
N ARG A 91 -16.36 9.38 3.57
CA ARG A 91 -14.93 9.05 3.60
C ARG A 91 -14.39 8.71 2.23
N SER A 92 -13.14 9.08 1.97
CA SER A 92 -12.39 8.60 0.82
C SER A 92 -11.64 7.33 1.20
N LEU A 93 -11.99 6.20 0.57
CA LEU A 93 -11.41 4.90 0.83
C LEU A 93 -10.69 4.37 -0.41
N LEU A 94 -9.69 3.51 -0.23
CA LEU A 94 -9.05 2.82 -1.36
C LEU A 94 -9.92 1.63 -1.75
N LYS A 95 -10.17 1.44 -3.05
CA LYS A 95 -10.88 0.25 -3.57
C LYS A 95 -10.21 -1.06 -3.17
N SER A 96 -8.87 -1.03 -3.10
CA SER A 96 -8.03 -2.17 -2.70
C SER A 96 -7.95 -2.37 -1.19
N MET A 97 -8.57 -1.51 -0.39
CA MET A 97 -8.61 -1.68 1.07
C MET A 97 -9.36 -2.97 1.40
N LEU A 98 -8.82 -3.75 2.33
CA LEU A 98 -9.45 -4.99 2.78
C LEU A 98 -10.57 -4.67 3.78
N VAL A 99 -11.62 -5.50 3.80
CA VAL A 99 -12.75 -5.35 4.74
C VAL A 99 -12.29 -5.26 6.19
N ARG A 100 -11.30 -6.06 6.61
CA ARG A 100 -10.74 -5.98 7.98
C ARG A 100 -10.23 -4.59 8.38
N GLN A 101 -9.84 -3.77 7.41
CA GLN A 101 -9.33 -2.43 7.66
C GLN A 101 -10.47 -1.42 7.93
N LEU A 102 -11.72 -1.78 7.64
CA LEU A 102 -12.91 -1.01 8.03
C LEU A 102 -13.27 -1.21 9.50
N ASN A 103 -12.94 -2.35 10.11
CA ASN A 103 -13.32 -2.68 11.48
C ASN A 103 -12.91 -1.59 12.50
N PRO A 104 -11.67 -1.05 12.49
CA PRO A 104 -11.31 0.04 13.40
C PRO A 104 -12.12 1.34 13.17
N ILE A 105 -12.55 1.60 11.92
CA ILE A 105 -13.38 2.75 11.58
C ILE A 105 -14.79 2.54 12.14
N ALA A 106 -15.36 1.36 11.89
CA ALA A 106 -16.67 0.95 12.40
C ALA A 106 -16.71 1.02 13.93
N MET A 107 -15.76 0.39 14.62
CA MET A 107 -15.64 0.44 16.09
C MET A 107 -15.58 1.87 16.62
N LYS A 108 -14.84 2.75 15.96
CA LYS A 108 -14.74 4.16 16.37
C LYS A 108 -16.05 4.93 16.20
N LEU A 109 -16.79 4.63 15.13
CA LEU A 109 -18.08 5.27 14.84
C LEU A 109 -19.19 4.77 15.76
N THR A 110 -19.23 3.46 16.02
CA THR A 110 -20.30 2.82 16.80
C THR A 110 -20.02 2.76 18.29
N LYS A 111 -18.75 2.90 18.69
CA LYS A 111 -18.25 2.61 20.04
C LYS A 111 -18.57 1.17 20.50
N SER A 112 -18.73 0.24 19.55
CA SER A 112 -19.09 -1.15 19.79
C SER A 112 -18.10 -2.10 19.09
N LEU A 113 -17.86 -3.25 19.71
CA LEU A 113 -17.16 -4.39 19.09
C LEU A 113 -18.10 -5.32 18.34
N ALA A 114 -19.39 -5.27 18.67
CA ALA A 114 -20.43 -6.06 18.01
C ALA A 114 -21.08 -5.18 16.94
N PHE A 115 -20.76 -5.46 15.68
CA PHE A 115 -21.38 -4.83 14.53
C PHE A 115 -21.26 -5.75 13.30
N GLN A 116 -22.12 -5.51 12.33
CA GLN A 116 -22.10 -6.14 11.01
C GLN A 116 -21.91 -5.05 9.95
N LEU A 117 -21.25 -5.42 8.85
CA LEU A 117 -20.93 -4.50 7.77
C LEU A 117 -21.66 -4.90 6.50
N PHE A 118 -22.37 -3.95 5.90
CA PHE A 118 -23.04 -4.15 4.62
C PHE A 118 -22.65 -3.06 3.64
N VAL A 119 -22.73 -3.34 2.34
CA VAL A 119 -22.45 -2.37 1.29
C VAL A 119 -23.56 -2.36 0.23
N SER A 120 -23.88 -1.18 -0.25
CA SER A 120 -24.58 -0.95 -1.51
C SER A 120 -23.59 -0.27 -2.45
N ALA A 121 -23.21 -0.96 -3.53
CA ALA A 121 -22.19 -0.49 -4.48
C ALA A 121 -22.67 0.73 -5.27
N ASP A 122 -23.94 0.73 -5.69
CA ASP A 122 -24.55 1.80 -6.48
C ASP A 122 -25.17 2.90 -5.61
N GLY A 123 -25.14 2.73 -4.29
CA GLY A 123 -25.75 3.64 -3.32
C GLY A 123 -27.28 3.60 -3.30
N ASP A 124 -27.88 2.67 -4.03
CA ASP A 124 -29.32 2.39 -3.96
C ASP A 124 -29.62 1.52 -2.72
N ASP A 125 -30.73 1.83 -2.04
CA ASP A 125 -31.14 1.16 -0.81
C ASP A 125 -31.76 -0.23 -1.08
N SER A 126 -31.90 -0.62 -2.35
CA SER A 126 -32.54 -1.85 -2.81
C SER A 126 -31.72 -3.12 -2.59
N HIS A 127 -30.39 -3.04 -2.60
CA HIS A 127 -29.51 -4.21 -2.48
C HIS A 127 -28.35 -3.99 -1.52
N TRP A 128 -28.28 -4.82 -0.48
CA TRP A 128 -27.22 -4.81 0.53
C TRP A 128 -26.44 -6.11 0.51
N THR A 129 -25.14 -6.01 0.26
CA THR A 129 -24.22 -7.14 0.29
C THR A 129 -23.51 -7.17 1.64
N HIS A 130 -23.51 -8.31 2.32
CA HIS A 130 -22.78 -8.48 3.58
C HIS A 130 -21.26 -8.54 3.30
N LEU A 131 -20.49 -7.74 4.03
CA LEU A 131 -19.02 -7.74 3.98
C LEU A 131 -18.49 -8.81 4.94
N ASP A 132 -18.65 -10.08 4.57
CA ASP A 132 -18.38 -11.25 5.42
C ASP A 132 -16.93 -11.73 5.41
N ASN A 133 -16.15 -11.33 4.40
CA ASN A 133 -14.77 -11.77 4.22
C ASN A 133 -13.77 -10.63 4.40
N ASP A 134 -13.14 -10.63 5.57
CA ASP A 134 -12.12 -9.69 6.02
C ASP A 134 -10.87 -9.59 5.12
N ALA A 135 -10.57 -10.65 4.36
CA ALA A 135 -9.42 -10.72 3.47
C ALA A 135 -9.73 -10.26 2.03
N ARG A 136 -10.99 -9.92 1.73
CA ARG A 136 -11.38 -9.40 0.41
C ARG A 136 -11.27 -7.89 0.35
N PRO A 137 -10.84 -7.33 -0.80
CA PRO A 137 -10.84 -5.89 -1.01
C PRO A 137 -12.27 -5.34 -1.21
N LEU A 138 -12.50 -4.05 -1.00
CA LEU A 138 -13.82 -3.43 -1.22
C LEU A 138 -14.29 -3.54 -2.69
N SER A 139 -13.36 -3.50 -3.64
CA SER A 139 -13.65 -3.74 -5.06
C SER A 139 -14.30 -5.10 -5.33
N PHE A 140 -14.01 -6.13 -4.53
CA PHE A 140 -14.65 -7.44 -4.65
C PHE A 140 -16.17 -7.36 -4.45
N TYR A 141 -16.62 -6.41 -3.63
CA TYR A 141 -18.04 -6.18 -3.34
C TYR A 141 -18.63 -5.04 -4.20
N GLY A 142 -17.98 -4.68 -5.31
CA GLY A 142 -18.48 -3.70 -6.26
C GLY A 142 -18.17 -2.25 -5.96
N VAL A 143 -17.38 -1.94 -4.92
CA VAL A 143 -16.98 -0.56 -4.59
C VAL A 143 -15.91 -0.07 -5.57
N GLU A 144 -16.34 0.30 -6.77
CA GLU A 144 -15.48 0.70 -7.89
C GLU A 144 -15.51 2.19 -8.20
N SER A 145 -16.56 2.90 -7.79
CA SER A 145 -16.72 4.34 -8.03
C SER A 145 -17.29 5.05 -6.81
N ASP A 146 -17.30 6.38 -6.88
CA ASP A 146 -17.97 7.22 -5.88
C ASP A 146 -19.46 6.87 -5.80
N GLY A 147 -20.05 7.02 -4.62
CA GLY A 147 -21.49 6.84 -4.41
C GLY A 147 -21.85 5.57 -3.63
N ALA A 148 -20.91 4.65 -3.45
CA ALA A 148 -21.13 3.47 -2.61
C ALA A 148 -21.47 3.87 -1.16
N VAL A 149 -22.34 3.09 -0.54
CA VAL A 149 -22.76 3.26 0.86
C VAL A 149 -22.39 2.03 1.66
N ILE A 150 -21.69 2.21 2.78
CA ILE A 150 -21.37 1.16 3.75
C ILE A 150 -22.21 1.37 5.01
N ARG A 151 -23.01 0.38 5.38
CA ARG A 151 -23.75 0.35 6.64
C ARG A 151 -22.96 -0.41 7.70
N VAL A 152 -22.80 0.23 8.84
CA VAL A 152 -22.31 -0.38 10.08
C VAL A 152 -23.51 -0.59 10.98
N GLN A 153 -24.00 -1.82 11.04
CA GLN A 153 -25.17 -2.19 11.85
C GLN A 153 -24.72 -2.70 13.20
N VAL A 154 -25.19 -2.05 14.27
CA VAL A 154 -24.95 -2.49 15.65
C VAL A 154 -26.16 -3.26 16.11
N ASP A 155 -25.96 -4.49 16.58
CA ASP A 155 -27.00 -5.23 17.27
C ASP A 155 -27.23 -4.55 18.63
N GLY A 156 -28.47 -4.08 18.84
CA GLY A 156 -28.89 -3.36 20.05
C GLY A 156 -29.12 -4.27 21.25
#